data_AF-A0A151GYI2-F1
#
_entry.id   AF-A0A151GYI2-F1
#
_cell.length_a   1.000
_cell.length_b   1.000
_cell.length_c   1.000
_cell.angle_alpha   90.00
_cell.angle_beta   90.00
_cell.angle_gamma   90.00
#
_symmetry.space_group_name_H-M   'P 1'
#
loop_
_entity.id
_entity.type
_entity.pdbx_description
1 polymer ?
#
loop_
_entity_poly.entity_id
_entity_poly.type
_entity_poly.pdbx_seq_one_letter_code
_entity_poly.pdbx_strand_id
1 'polypeptide(L)'
;MDESNSSLWGLWNLNSCHMSVHSGGAGGGNSSVTPFGEKPLGRISITREGYLSAMVTSVEGAAPRTGTEWPLATEADIVRSARPMVAYCGVCRTWKEGETMFLATKIELALDPNMIGTDRVRVAEVREEGGRTFLTLKPLQEFTTEDGTKGDLTICWEKVQLPR
;
A
#
# COMPACT_ATOMS: atom_id res chain seq x y z
N MET A 1 -20.90 11.76 11.96
CA MET A 1 -19.84 10.93 11.35
C MET A 1 -20.54 10.04 10.36
N ASP A 2 -20.20 10.16 9.07
CA ASP A 2 -20.97 9.57 7.97
C ASP A 2 -20.83 8.03 7.97
N GLU A 3 -21.94 7.29 8.06
CA GLU A 3 -21.98 5.82 8.10
C GLU A 3 -21.52 5.17 6.77
N SER A 4 -21.36 5.99 5.73
CA SER A 4 -21.02 5.59 4.36
C SER A 4 -19.62 4.98 4.17
N ASN A 5 -18.79 4.95 5.23
CA ASN A 5 -17.37 4.54 5.19
C ASN A 5 -17.05 3.23 5.93
N SER A 6 -18.06 2.54 6.46
CA SER A 6 -17.87 1.32 7.26
C SER A 6 -17.23 0.16 6.50
N SER A 7 -17.39 0.12 5.18
CA SER A 7 -16.84 -0.93 4.31
C SER A 7 -15.31 -0.97 4.33
N LEU A 8 -14.65 0.18 4.56
CA LEU A 8 -13.18 0.30 4.62
C LEU A 8 -12.60 -0.17 5.95
N TRP A 9 -13.37 -0.11 7.05
CA TRP A 9 -12.85 -0.36 8.39
C TRP A 9 -12.49 -1.83 8.61
N GLY A 10 -11.33 -2.07 9.18
CA GLY A 10 -10.87 -3.39 9.57
C GLY A 10 -9.47 -3.66 9.05
N LEU A 11 -9.18 -4.95 8.99
CA LEU A 11 -7.87 -5.48 8.68
C LEU A 11 -7.88 -6.10 7.29
N TRP A 12 -6.84 -5.82 6.49
CA TRP A 12 -6.76 -6.32 5.12
C TRP A 12 -5.37 -6.85 4.80
N ASN A 13 -5.30 -8.00 4.14
CA ASN A 13 -4.10 -8.61 3.59
C ASN A 13 -3.77 -7.99 2.24
N LEU A 14 -2.50 -7.74 1.96
CA LEU A 14 -2.09 -7.38 0.62
C LEU A 14 -2.31 -8.59 -0.31
N ASN A 15 -3.10 -8.39 -1.36
CA ASN A 15 -3.35 -9.41 -2.37
C ASN A 15 -2.45 -9.21 -3.59
N SER A 16 -2.32 -7.97 -4.07
CA SER A 16 -1.41 -7.64 -5.17
C SER A 16 -1.01 -6.17 -5.18
N CYS A 17 0.10 -5.88 -5.83
CA CYS A 17 0.59 -4.52 -6.06
C CYS A 17 1.18 -4.44 -7.46
N HIS A 18 0.54 -3.66 -8.32
CA HIS A 18 0.96 -3.49 -9.72
C HIS A 18 1.34 -2.06 -9.95
N MET A 19 2.50 -1.88 -10.58
CA MET A 19 2.96 -0.60 -11.06
C MET A 19 2.92 -0.62 -12.58
N SER A 20 2.09 0.22 -13.17
CA SER A 20 2.06 0.44 -14.61
C SER A 20 3.08 1.53 -14.94
N VAL A 21 3.84 1.32 -16.01
CA VAL A 21 4.85 2.24 -16.49
C VAL A 21 4.50 2.63 -17.92
N HIS A 22 4.23 3.93 -18.12
CA HIS A 22 3.79 4.52 -19.37
C HIS A 22 4.98 5.20 -20.06
N SER A 23 5.53 4.56 -21.08
CA SER A 23 6.64 5.12 -21.86
C SER A 23 6.10 6.09 -22.93
N GLY A 24 6.46 7.38 -22.84
CA GLY A 24 5.91 8.45 -23.69
C GLY A 24 6.37 8.51 -25.16
N GLY A 25 6.87 7.41 -25.74
CA GLY A 25 7.40 7.36 -27.11
C GLY A 25 6.48 6.63 -28.10
N ALA A 26 6.59 6.93 -29.41
CA ALA A 26 5.75 6.40 -30.50
C ALA A 26 5.87 4.87 -30.78
N GLY A 27 6.45 4.12 -29.86
CA GLY A 27 6.48 2.65 -29.80
C GLY A 27 6.50 2.11 -28.36
N GLY A 28 6.08 2.93 -27.39
CA GLY A 28 6.15 2.64 -25.96
C GLY A 28 5.15 1.59 -25.55
N GLY A 29 5.62 0.38 -25.27
CA GLY A 29 4.80 -0.65 -24.63
C GLY A 29 4.55 -0.28 -23.17
N ASN A 30 3.30 -0.37 -22.72
CA ASN A 30 3.01 -0.34 -21.29
C ASN A 30 3.67 -1.55 -20.64
N SER A 31 4.65 -1.32 -19.76
CA SER A 31 5.19 -2.38 -18.93
C SER A 31 4.52 -2.33 -17.57
N SER A 32 4.25 -3.51 -17.01
CA SER A 32 3.78 -3.64 -15.64
C SER A 32 4.84 -4.37 -14.84
N VAL A 33 5.12 -3.88 -13.64
CA VAL A 33 6.00 -4.54 -12.69
C VAL A 33 5.27 -4.73 -11.38
N THR A 34 5.68 -5.74 -10.62
CA THR A 34 5.19 -6.02 -9.27
C THR A 34 6.27 -5.62 -8.26
N PRO A 35 6.20 -4.42 -7.64
CA PRO A 35 7.32 -3.89 -6.85
C PRO A 35 7.71 -4.76 -5.65
N PHE A 36 6.78 -5.56 -5.16
CA PHE A 36 6.95 -6.47 -4.01
C PHE A 36 6.89 -7.95 -4.43
N GLY A 37 7.00 -8.24 -5.73
CA GLY A 37 6.84 -9.58 -6.31
C GLY A 37 5.38 -10.01 -6.49
N GLU A 38 5.18 -11.19 -7.08
CA GLU A 38 3.87 -11.76 -7.42
C GLU A 38 3.02 -12.17 -6.20
N LYS A 39 3.68 -12.42 -5.06
CA LYS A 39 3.03 -12.84 -3.81
C LYS A 39 3.46 -11.94 -2.67
N PRO A 40 3.15 -10.65 -2.75
CA PRO A 40 3.67 -9.69 -1.80
C PRO A 40 3.06 -9.93 -0.41
N LEU A 41 3.76 -9.50 0.63
CA LEU A 41 3.27 -9.59 1.99
C LEU A 41 2.88 -8.21 2.46
N GLY A 42 1.72 -8.08 3.09
CA GLY A 42 1.33 -6.80 3.64
C GLY A 42 0.06 -6.84 4.46
N ARG A 43 -0.07 -5.80 5.28
CA ARG A 43 -1.21 -5.56 6.14
C ARG A 43 -1.56 -4.09 6.08
N ILE A 44 -2.85 -3.80 5.94
CA ILE A 44 -3.40 -2.48 6.21
C ILE A 44 -4.52 -2.59 7.24
N SER A 45 -4.45 -1.74 8.25
CA SER A 45 -5.48 -1.58 9.28
C SER A 45 -6.09 -0.21 9.12
N ILE A 46 -7.40 -0.13 8.97
CA ILE A 46 -8.16 1.12 8.89
C ILE A 46 -9.16 1.10 10.03
N THR A 47 -9.02 2.00 10.99
CA THR A 47 -9.88 2.01 12.18
C THR A 47 -11.08 2.94 11.98
N ARG A 48 -12.12 2.73 12.78
CA ARG A 48 -13.33 3.56 12.77
C ARG A 48 -13.04 4.98 13.23
N GLU A 49 -12.07 5.13 14.13
CA GLU A 49 -11.63 6.39 14.74
C GLU A 49 -10.82 7.26 13.77
N GLY A 50 -10.56 6.78 12.56
CA GLY A 50 -9.82 7.53 11.53
C GLY A 50 -8.32 7.37 11.67
N TYR A 51 -7.83 6.16 11.93
CA TYR A 51 -6.40 5.84 11.88
C TYR A 51 -6.11 4.77 10.83
N LEU A 52 -4.99 4.94 10.13
CA LEU A 52 -4.51 3.96 9.16
C LEU A 52 -3.08 3.55 9.49
N SER A 53 -2.81 2.25 9.43
CA SER A 53 -1.45 1.70 9.47
C SER A 53 -1.28 0.72 8.32
N ALA A 54 -0.25 0.93 7.51
CA ALA A 54 0.11 0.08 6.38
C ALA A 54 1.54 -0.41 6.53
N MET A 55 1.75 -1.69 6.23
CA MET A 55 3.07 -2.30 6.11
C MET A 55 3.03 -3.28 4.95
N VAL A 56 3.98 -3.17 4.02
CA VAL A 56 4.13 -4.07 2.87
C VAL A 56 5.59 -4.40 2.65
N THR A 57 5.89 -5.57 2.13
CA THR A 57 7.23 -6.03 1.78
C THR A 57 7.16 -7.19 0.79
N SER A 58 8.30 -7.59 0.23
CA SER A 58 8.42 -8.81 -0.59
C SER A 58 8.61 -10.06 0.29
N VAL A 59 8.38 -11.24 -0.29
CA VAL A 59 8.64 -12.53 0.40
C VAL A 59 10.11 -12.64 0.80
N GLU A 60 11.01 -12.21 -0.06
CA GLU A 60 12.45 -12.24 0.18
C GLU A 60 12.83 -11.31 1.33
N GLY A 61 12.28 -10.09 1.37
CA GLY A 61 12.51 -9.12 2.43
C GLY A 61 12.03 -9.59 3.82
N ALA A 62 10.91 -10.33 3.85
CA ALA A 62 10.34 -10.91 5.06
C ALA A 62 10.94 -12.26 5.47
N ALA A 63 11.76 -12.89 4.61
CA ALA A 63 12.25 -14.24 4.89
C ALA A 63 13.06 -14.25 6.21
N PRO A 64 12.74 -15.16 7.16
CA PRO A 64 13.44 -15.26 8.43
C PRO A 64 14.94 -15.41 8.24
N ARG A 65 15.70 -14.74 9.09
CA ARG A 65 17.15 -14.85 9.11
C ARG A 65 17.57 -15.95 10.08
N THR A 66 18.57 -16.73 9.69
CA THR A 66 19.26 -17.64 10.59
C THR A 66 20.32 -16.83 11.36
N GLY A 67 20.22 -16.76 12.68
CA GLY A 67 21.24 -16.12 13.53
C GLY A 67 20.74 -14.88 14.28
N THR A 68 21.66 -13.94 14.46
CA THR A 68 21.67 -12.88 15.48
C THR A 68 20.40 -12.04 15.54
N GLU A 69 19.99 -11.69 16.77
CA GLU A 69 18.84 -10.83 17.06
C GLU A 69 18.89 -9.49 16.28
N TRP A 70 17.72 -8.91 16.01
CA TRP A 70 17.60 -7.71 15.17
C TRP A 70 18.50 -6.53 15.60
N PRO A 71 18.66 -6.20 16.90
CA PRO A 71 19.56 -5.12 17.33
C PRO A 71 21.05 -5.36 16.97
N LEU A 72 21.41 -6.60 16.65
CA LEU A 72 22.75 -7.05 16.29
C LEU A 72 22.85 -7.47 14.82
N ALA A 73 21.83 -7.15 14.01
CA ALA A 73 21.83 -7.41 12.58
C ALA A 73 22.99 -6.66 11.88
N THR A 74 23.60 -7.29 10.87
CA THR A 74 24.58 -6.58 10.03
C THR A 74 23.89 -5.56 9.14
N GLU A 75 24.64 -4.60 8.61
CA GLU A 75 24.10 -3.63 7.65
C GLU A 75 23.50 -4.30 6.41
N ALA A 76 24.16 -5.34 5.89
CA ALA A 76 23.68 -6.10 4.73
C ALA A 76 22.31 -6.72 5.00
N ASP A 77 22.11 -7.21 6.23
CA ASP A 77 20.86 -7.77 6.66
C ASP A 77 19.75 -6.72 6.82
N ILE A 78 20.09 -5.57 7.41
CA ILE A 78 19.16 -4.45 7.56
C ILE A 78 18.72 -3.98 6.17
N VAL A 79 19.66 -3.80 5.24
CA VAL A 79 19.38 -3.38 3.87
C VAL A 79 18.47 -4.37 3.16
N ARG A 80 18.74 -5.67 3.28
CA ARG A 80 17.94 -6.74 2.66
C ARG A 80 16.48 -6.73 3.14
N SER A 81 16.24 -6.51 4.42
CA SER A 81 14.90 -6.57 5.00
C SER A 81 14.15 -5.24 4.95
N ALA A 82 14.83 -4.11 5.17
CA ALA A 82 14.19 -2.80 5.29
C ALA A 82 13.97 -2.10 3.95
N ARG A 83 14.87 -2.22 2.95
CA ARG A 83 14.70 -1.56 1.65
C ARG A 83 13.43 -1.97 0.88
N PRO A 84 13.02 -3.25 0.82
CA PRO A 84 11.78 -3.61 0.14
C PRO A 84 10.53 -3.31 0.98
N MET A 85 10.69 -2.85 2.22
CA MET A 85 9.55 -2.57 3.10
C MET A 85 9.05 -1.14 2.90
N VAL A 86 7.73 -1.00 2.82
CA VAL A 86 7.06 0.30 2.98
C VAL A 86 6.16 0.18 4.19
N ALA A 87 6.40 1.02 5.19
CA ALA A 87 5.57 1.08 6.39
C ALA A 87 5.26 2.54 6.72
N TYR A 88 3.99 2.84 6.99
CA TYR A 88 3.57 4.15 7.45
C TYR A 88 2.24 4.08 8.21
N CYS A 89 2.00 5.04 9.08
CA CYS A 89 0.72 5.23 9.73
C CYS A 89 0.41 6.69 10.01
N GLY A 90 -0.86 6.96 10.28
CA GLY A 90 -1.33 8.27 10.70
C GLY A 90 -2.83 8.43 10.59
N VAL A 91 -3.30 9.64 10.88
CA VAL A 91 -4.72 9.98 10.81
C VAL A 91 -5.21 9.86 9.38
N CYS A 92 -6.33 9.18 9.20
CA CYS A 92 -6.98 9.02 7.91
C CYS A 92 -8.42 9.55 7.92
N ARG A 93 -8.84 10.02 6.76
CA ARG A 93 -10.22 10.43 6.49
C ARG A 93 -10.68 9.90 5.16
N THR A 94 -11.99 9.74 5.04
CA THR A 94 -12.65 9.26 3.83
C THR A 94 -13.79 10.20 3.48
N TRP A 95 -13.99 10.42 2.18
CA TRP A 95 -15.08 11.24 1.65
C TRP A 95 -15.47 10.72 0.27
N LYS A 96 -16.62 11.19 -0.22
CA LYS A 96 -17.08 10.91 -1.58
C LYS A 96 -17.21 12.19 -2.39
N GLU A 97 -16.87 12.10 -3.66
CA GLU A 97 -17.21 13.10 -4.67
C GLU A 97 -17.90 12.37 -5.83
N GLY A 98 -19.22 12.61 -5.96
CA GLY A 98 -20.08 11.77 -6.80
C GLY A 98 -20.06 10.32 -6.33
N GLU A 99 -19.76 9.40 -7.25
CA GLU A 99 -19.64 7.96 -6.97
C GLU A 99 -18.23 7.56 -6.51
N THR A 100 -17.26 8.46 -6.57
CA THR A 100 -15.86 8.15 -6.24
C THR A 100 -15.63 8.30 -4.74
N MET A 101 -15.08 7.25 -4.11
CA MET A 101 -14.64 7.30 -2.71
C MET A 101 -13.14 7.57 -2.64
N PHE A 102 -12.75 8.45 -1.71
CA PHE A 102 -11.36 8.80 -1.46
C PHE A 102 -10.95 8.38 -0.06
N LEU A 103 -9.69 7.99 0.07
CA LEU A 103 -9.00 7.74 1.33
C LEU A 103 -7.75 8.62 1.37
N ALA A 104 -7.70 9.55 2.32
CA ALA A 104 -6.49 10.33 2.61
C ALA A 104 -5.90 9.90 3.94
N THR A 105 -4.57 9.82 4.00
CA THR A 105 -3.80 9.63 5.22
C THR A 105 -2.80 10.76 5.37
N LYS A 106 -2.87 11.48 6.50
CA LYS A 106 -1.81 12.38 6.96
C LYS A 106 -0.76 11.51 7.65
N ILE A 107 0.42 11.37 7.06
CA ILE A 107 1.43 10.45 7.57
C ILE A 107 2.12 11.06 8.79
N GLU A 108 2.09 10.35 9.91
CA GLU A 108 2.70 10.75 11.18
C GLU A 108 3.99 9.98 11.46
N LEU A 109 4.02 8.69 11.10
CA LEU A 109 5.18 7.83 11.24
C LEU A 109 5.37 7.03 9.96
N ALA A 110 6.63 6.84 9.54
CA ALA A 110 6.97 6.04 8.38
C ALA A 110 8.39 5.48 8.50
N LEU A 111 8.64 4.37 7.80
CA LEU A 111 9.98 3.81 7.63
C LEU A 111 10.85 4.71 6.75
N ASP A 112 10.28 5.31 5.71
CA ASP A 112 10.90 6.39 4.94
C ASP A 112 10.55 7.75 5.58
N PRO A 113 11.51 8.44 6.22
CA PRO A 113 11.24 9.70 6.89
C PRO A 113 10.70 10.81 5.96
N ASN A 114 10.98 10.74 4.66
CA ASN A 114 10.50 11.74 3.70
C ASN A 114 8.97 11.70 3.52
N MET A 115 8.32 10.63 3.96
CA MET A 115 6.85 10.52 3.93
C MET A 115 6.20 11.25 5.11
N ILE A 116 6.91 11.52 6.20
CA ILE A 116 6.34 12.11 7.42
C ILE A 116 5.87 13.54 7.15
N GLY A 117 4.66 13.86 7.59
CA GLY A 117 4.03 15.16 7.37
C GLY A 117 3.39 15.31 5.99
N THR A 118 3.54 14.34 5.08
CA THR A 118 2.88 14.37 3.77
C THR A 118 1.45 13.81 3.82
N ASP A 119 0.65 14.17 2.82
CA ASP A 119 -0.68 13.61 2.60
C ASP A 119 -0.63 12.57 1.48
N ARG A 120 -1.15 11.37 1.75
CA ARG A 120 -1.36 10.32 0.74
C ARG A 120 -2.84 10.18 0.45
N VAL A 121 -3.25 10.59 -0.74
CA VAL A 121 -4.64 10.46 -1.21
C VAL A 121 -4.74 9.34 -2.24
N ARG A 122 -5.73 8.47 -2.07
CA ARG A 122 -6.05 7.35 -2.96
C ARG A 122 -7.53 7.36 -3.30
N VAL A 123 -7.84 6.94 -4.52
CA VAL A 123 -9.21 6.48 -4.85
C VAL A 123 -9.36 5.08 -4.27
N ALA A 124 -10.45 4.85 -3.54
CA ALA A 124 -10.76 3.61 -2.86
C ALA A 124 -11.97 2.94 -3.50
N GLU A 125 -11.82 1.69 -3.89
CA GLU A 125 -12.89 0.86 -4.46
C GLU A 125 -13.04 -0.41 -3.63
N VAL A 126 -14.22 -0.62 -3.06
CA VAL A 126 -14.54 -1.86 -2.34
C VAL A 126 -15.44 -2.72 -3.23
N ARG A 127 -15.09 -3.99 -3.38
CA ARG A 127 -15.86 -4.97 -4.15
C ARG A 127 -16.02 -6.28 -3.40
N GLU A 128 -17.10 -6.99 -3.68
CA GLU A 128 -17.31 -8.37 -3.21
C GLU A 128 -17.25 -9.33 -4.40
N GLU A 129 -16.48 -10.40 -4.26
CA GLU A 129 -16.28 -11.41 -5.30
C GLU A 129 -16.08 -12.77 -4.64
N GLY A 130 -16.93 -13.76 -5.01
CA GLY A 130 -16.81 -15.12 -4.47
C GLY A 130 -16.90 -15.23 -2.95
N GLY A 131 -17.68 -14.35 -2.29
CA GLY A 131 -17.80 -14.30 -0.83
C GLY A 131 -16.60 -13.67 -0.11
N ARG A 132 -15.66 -13.07 -0.85
CA ARG A 132 -14.51 -12.32 -0.32
C ARG A 132 -14.70 -10.83 -0.62
N THR A 133 -14.19 -9.99 0.27
CA THR A 133 -14.23 -8.53 0.10
C THR A 133 -12.84 -8.03 -0.23
N PHE A 134 -12.74 -7.20 -1.27
CA PHE A 134 -11.49 -6.61 -1.72
C PHE A 134 -11.55 -5.08 -1.66
N LEU A 135 -10.42 -4.47 -1.34
CA LEU A 135 -10.19 -3.02 -1.39
C LEU A 135 -9.09 -2.74 -2.40
N THR A 136 -9.40 -1.97 -3.43
CA THR A 136 -8.41 -1.46 -4.39
C THR A 136 -8.12 0.01 -4.09
N LEU A 137 -6.84 0.34 -3.93
CA LEU A 137 -6.35 1.71 -3.77
C LEU A 137 -5.57 2.13 -5.03
N LYS A 138 -6.06 3.17 -5.69
CA LYS A 138 -5.45 3.75 -6.90
C LYS A 138 -4.83 5.11 -6.60
N PRO A 139 -3.76 5.52 -7.30
CA PRO A 139 -3.22 6.87 -7.13
C PRO A 139 -4.20 7.92 -7.66
N LEU A 140 -4.18 9.12 -7.07
CA LEU A 140 -4.87 10.27 -7.64
C LEU A 140 -4.11 10.85 -8.84
N GLN A 141 -2.78 10.73 -8.83
CA GLN A 141 -1.89 11.24 -9.87
C GLN A 141 -0.80 10.22 -10.17
N GLU A 142 -0.40 10.17 -11.45
CA GLU A 142 0.78 9.42 -11.87
C GLU A 142 2.02 9.93 -11.13
N PHE A 143 2.92 9.03 -10.74
CA PHE A 143 4.26 9.45 -10.36
C PHE A 143 5.09 9.63 -11.63
N THR A 144 6.07 10.53 -11.57
CA THR A 144 7.08 10.70 -12.61
C THR A 144 8.44 10.40 -11.99
N THR A 145 9.19 9.47 -12.58
CA THR A 145 10.57 9.19 -12.19
C THR A 145 11.53 10.22 -12.78
N GLU A 146 12.78 10.25 -12.31
CA GLU A 146 13.79 11.25 -12.72
C GLU A 146 14.07 11.23 -14.23
N ASP A 147 13.92 10.09 -14.88
CA ASP A 147 14.06 9.90 -16.33
C ASP A 147 12.82 10.36 -17.13
N GLY A 148 11.80 10.93 -16.47
CA GLY A 148 10.55 11.38 -17.07
C GLY A 148 9.53 10.28 -17.31
N THR A 149 9.82 9.04 -16.90
CA THR A 149 8.89 7.93 -17.04
C THR A 149 7.70 8.11 -16.09
N LYS A 150 6.48 7.93 -16.58
CA LYS A 150 5.26 8.05 -15.79
C LYS A 150 4.76 6.68 -15.36
N GLY A 151 4.07 6.63 -14.23
CA GLY A 151 3.41 5.41 -13.82
C GLY A 151 2.33 5.58 -12.77
N ASP A 152 1.55 4.53 -12.58
CA ASP A 152 0.54 4.42 -11.53
C ASP A 152 0.79 3.16 -10.69
N LEU A 153 0.47 3.24 -9.40
CA LEU A 153 0.60 2.14 -8.45
C LEU A 153 -0.77 1.75 -7.93
N THR A 154 -1.30 0.63 -8.40
CA THR A 154 -2.56 0.06 -7.94
C THR A 154 -2.30 -1.04 -6.92
N ILE A 155 -2.96 -0.95 -5.77
CA ILE A 155 -2.77 -1.88 -4.65
C ILE A 155 -4.11 -2.53 -4.33
N CYS A 156 -4.18 -3.86 -4.39
CA CYS A 156 -5.36 -4.63 -4.05
C CYS A 156 -5.16 -5.35 -2.72
N TRP A 157 -6.16 -5.25 -1.85
CA TRP A 157 -6.18 -5.83 -0.52
C TRP A 157 -7.39 -6.75 -0.37
N GLU A 158 -7.24 -7.84 0.37
CA GLU A 158 -8.32 -8.76 0.73
C GLU A 158 -8.68 -8.60 2.22
N LYS A 159 -9.96 -8.50 2.54
CA LYS A 159 -10.44 -8.37 3.93
C LYS A 159 -10.06 -9.60 4.74
N VAL A 160 -9.50 -9.37 5.92
CA VAL A 160 -9.15 -10.46 6.83
C VAL A 160 -10.39 -10.89 7.59
N GLN A 161 -10.71 -12.17 7.46
CA GLN A 161 -11.73 -12.83 8.27
C GLN A 161 -11.06 -13.28 9.56
N LEU A 162 -11.29 -12.56 10.66
CA LEU A 162 -10.83 -13.00 11.97
C LEU A 162 -11.78 -14.10 12.49
N PRO A 163 -11.24 -15.15 13.14
CA PRO A 163 -12.07 -16.10 13.86
C PRO A 163 -12.93 -15.35 14.89
N ARG A 164 -14.20 -15.71 14.99
CA ARG A 164 -15.08 -15.24 16.07
C ARG A 164 -14.80 -15.99 17.36
#